data_AF-A0A0G0I4M0-F1
#
_entry.id   AF-A0A0G0I4M0-F1
#
_cell.length_a   1.000
_cell.length_b   1.000
_cell.length_c   1.000
_cell.angle_alpha   90.00
_cell.angle_beta   90.00
_cell.angle_gamma   90.00
#
_symmetry.space_group_name_H-M   'P 1'
#
loop_
_entity.id
_entity.type
_entity.pdbx_description
1 polymer ?
#
loop_
_entity_poly.entity_id
_entity_poly.type
_entity_poly.pdbx_seq_one_letter_code
_entity_poly.pdbx_strand_id
1 'polypeptide(L)'
;MSKRFFTREQIEQLSSNENVVRVGKTIVYSKDFKIKAVKLYNKQGLTSKEIFRQAGFDLNVIGKQKPKDCLLTWNKIYRLKGEKGLRTETRGKGGGRVKTKNLTDAEKIKWMEAEIAYLKAENDFLAKLRAKRAE
;
A
#
# COMPACT_ATOMS: atom_id res chain seq x y z
N MET A 1 -14.39 0.07 -16.50
CA MET A 1 -14.03 -0.86 -15.41
C MET A 1 -15.17 -1.85 -15.21
N SER A 2 -15.06 -3.07 -15.76
CA SER A 2 -16.10 -4.10 -15.56
C SER A 2 -16.08 -4.58 -14.10
N LYS A 3 -17.24 -4.53 -13.43
CA LYS A 3 -17.42 -5.03 -12.06
C LYS A 3 -17.55 -6.55 -12.12
N ARG A 4 -16.42 -7.26 -12.29
CA ARG A 4 -16.41 -8.72 -12.22
C ARG A 4 -16.60 -9.13 -10.75
N PHE A 5 -17.65 -9.89 -10.48
CA PHE A 5 -17.89 -10.55 -9.20
C PHE A 5 -17.47 -12.02 -9.32
N PHE A 6 -16.92 -12.58 -8.25
CA PHE A 6 -16.61 -14.00 -8.19
C PHE A 6 -17.90 -14.79 -7.91
N THR A 7 -18.06 -15.94 -8.55
CA THR A 7 -19.13 -16.89 -8.21
C THR A 7 -18.82 -17.57 -6.87
N ARG A 8 -19.82 -18.20 -6.25
CA ARG A 8 -19.64 -18.92 -4.97
C ARG A 8 -18.55 -19.99 -5.06
N GLU A 9 -18.57 -20.77 -6.13
CA GLU A 9 -17.56 -21.80 -6.41
C GLU A 9 -16.15 -21.21 -6.53
N GLN A 10 -16.01 -20.08 -7.24
CA GLN A 10 -14.72 -19.38 -7.36
C GLN A 10 -14.25 -18.84 -6.01
N ILE A 11 -15.16 -18.37 -5.16
CA ILE A 11 -14.85 -17.90 -3.81
C ILE A 11 -14.34 -19.06 -2.96
N GLU A 12 -15.02 -20.21 -2.98
CA GLU A 12 -14.60 -21.41 -2.25
C GLU A 12 -13.24 -21.93 -2.73
N GLN A 13 -13.05 -22.05 -4.05
CA GLN A 13 -11.78 -22.46 -4.64
C GLN A 13 -10.62 -21.52 -4.24
N LEU A 14 -10.83 -20.20 -4.33
CA LEU A 14 -9.79 -19.23 -4.00
C LEU A 14 -9.54 -19.15 -2.48
N SER A 15 -10.56 -19.35 -1.65
CA SER A 15 -10.43 -19.31 -0.19
C SER A 15 -9.74 -20.56 0.36
N SER A 16 -9.76 -21.67 -0.38
CA SER A 16 -9.01 -22.90 -0.03
C SER A 16 -7.49 -22.75 -0.18
N ASN A 17 -7.00 -21.70 -0.84
CA ASN A 17 -5.57 -21.49 -1.07
C ASN A 17 -4.93 -20.76 0.13
N GLU A 18 -3.85 -21.33 0.69
CA GLU A 18 -3.10 -20.78 1.84
C GLU A 18 -2.60 -19.33 1.61
N ASN A 19 -2.35 -18.96 0.36
CA ASN A 19 -1.86 -17.62 -0.01
C ASN A 19 -2.97 -16.55 0.00
N VAL A 20 -4.21 -16.93 0.30
CA VAL A 20 -5.39 -16.05 0.35
C VAL A 20 -5.87 -15.91 1.80
N VAL A 21 -6.07 -14.67 2.22
CA VAL A 21 -6.63 -14.34 3.55
C VAL A 21 -8.14 -14.23 3.49
N ARG A 22 -8.66 -13.58 2.44
CA ARG A 22 -10.09 -13.48 2.18
C ARG A 22 -10.37 -13.17 0.72
N VAL A 23 -11.53 -13.61 0.26
CA VAL A 23 -12.05 -13.27 -1.07
C VAL A 23 -13.31 -12.43 -0.88
N GLY A 24 -13.31 -11.22 -1.44
CA GLY A 24 -14.50 -10.38 -1.57
C GLY A 24 -14.63 -9.91 -3.00
N LYS A 25 -14.90 -8.63 -3.21
CA LYS A 25 -14.78 -8.02 -4.56
C LYS A 25 -13.35 -8.10 -5.13
N THR A 26 -12.37 -8.19 -4.24
CA THR A 26 -10.96 -8.41 -4.56
C THR A 26 -10.40 -9.49 -3.66
N ILE A 27 -9.36 -10.16 -4.15
CA ILE A 27 -8.62 -11.17 -3.38
C ILE A 27 -7.64 -10.43 -2.47
N VAL A 28 -7.69 -10.73 -1.18
CA VAL A 28 -6.72 -10.24 -0.21
C VAL A 28 -5.69 -11.34 0.01
N TYR A 29 -4.49 -11.11 -0.52
CA TYR A 29 -3.37 -12.04 -0.40
C TYR A 29 -2.67 -11.94 0.95
N SER A 30 -2.10 -13.06 1.40
CA SER A 30 -1.30 -13.13 2.63
C SER A 30 -0.05 -12.27 2.52
N LYS A 31 0.42 -11.77 3.67
CA LYS A 31 1.61 -10.90 3.70
C LYS A 31 2.84 -11.65 3.23
N ASP A 32 2.99 -12.90 3.66
CA ASP A 32 4.14 -13.74 3.31
C ASP A 32 4.14 -14.09 1.82
N PHE A 33 2.97 -14.36 1.22
CA PHE A 33 2.88 -14.56 -0.22
C PHE A 33 3.34 -13.33 -1.01
N LYS A 34 2.92 -12.12 -0.62
CA LYS A 34 3.35 -10.88 -1.31
C LYS A 34 4.86 -10.72 -1.29
N ILE A 35 5.48 -11.01 -0.14
CA ILE A 35 6.93 -10.90 0.04
C ILE A 35 7.65 -11.96 -0.80
N LYS A 36 7.18 -13.21 -0.74
CA LYS A 36 7.71 -14.32 -1.55
C LYS A 36 7.62 -13.99 -3.04
N ALA A 37 6.46 -13.53 -3.51
CA ALA A 37 6.23 -13.15 -4.90
C ALA A 37 7.21 -12.06 -5.37
N VAL A 38 7.40 -10.99 -4.59
CA VAL A 38 8.35 -9.93 -4.96
C VAL A 38 9.80 -10.42 -4.92
N LYS A 39 10.17 -11.29 -3.97
CA LYS A 39 11.52 -11.89 -3.91
C LYS A 39 11.77 -12.79 -5.13
N LEU A 40 10.82 -13.65 -5.50
CA LEU A 40 10.92 -14.49 -6.69
C LEU A 40 11.06 -13.66 -7.97
N TYR A 41 10.26 -12.60 -8.11
CA TYR A 41 10.34 -11.69 -9.25
C TYR A 41 11.69 -10.97 -9.34
N ASN A 42 12.16 -10.35 -8.25
CA ASN A 42 13.36 -9.53 -8.28
C ASN A 42 14.66 -10.36 -8.27
N LYS A 43 14.68 -11.53 -7.62
CA LYS A 43 15.90 -12.35 -7.50
C LYS A 43 16.02 -13.44 -8.56
N GLN A 44 14.90 -14.07 -8.92
CA GLN A 44 14.90 -15.22 -9.84
C GLN A 44 14.35 -14.86 -11.23
N GLY A 45 13.84 -13.64 -11.43
CA GLY A 45 13.33 -13.20 -12.73
C GLY A 45 12.03 -13.86 -13.17
N LEU A 46 11.37 -14.64 -12.30
CA LEU A 46 10.12 -15.33 -12.59
C LEU A 46 9.02 -14.36 -12.98
N THR A 47 8.19 -14.72 -13.96
CA THR A 47 7.07 -13.88 -14.38
C THR A 47 5.93 -13.92 -13.37
N SER A 48 5.10 -12.86 -13.34
CA SER A 48 3.93 -12.82 -12.44
C SER A 48 2.98 -14.00 -12.66
N LYS A 49 2.84 -14.49 -13.89
CA LYS A 49 1.96 -15.62 -14.22
C LYS A 49 2.48 -16.92 -13.62
N GLU A 50 3.79 -17.16 -13.71
CA GLU A 50 4.44 -18.35 -13.16
C GLU A 50 4.34 -18.37 -11.64
N ILE A 51 4.64 -17.24 -10.98
CA ILE A 51 4.58 -17.13 -9.52
C ILE A 51 3.17 -17.49 -9.02
N PHE A 52 2.12 -16.96 -9.67
CA PHE A 52 0.74 -17.25 -9.27
C PHE A 52 0.33 -18.68 -9.60
N ARG A 53 0.78 -19.24 -10.73
CA ARG A 53 0.54 -20.65 -11.08
C ARG A 53 1.20 -21.60 -10.08
N GLN A 54 2.44 -21.34 -9.71
CA GLN A 54 3.17 -22.10 -8.68
C GLN A 54 2.53 -22.00 -7.30
N ALA A 55 1.89 -20.87 -7.00
CA ALA A 55 1.11 -20.72 -5.77
C ALA A 55 -0.29 -21.36 -5.84
N GLY A 56 -0.62 -22.10 -6.91
CA GLY A 56 -1.89 -22.80 -7.05
C GLY A 56 -3.07 -21.92 -7.47
N PHE A 57 -2.83 -20.76 -8.09
CA PHE A 57 -3.90 -19.93 -8.64
C PHE A 57 -4.22 -20.28 -10.09
N ASP A 58 -5.52 -20.42 -10.38
CA ASP A 58 -6.01 -20.46 -11.75
C ASP A 58 -6.11 -19.05 -12.35
N LEU A 59 -5.29 -18.78 -13.36
CA LEU A 59 -5.21 -17.52 -14.09
C LEU A 59 -6.51 -17.17 -14.86
N ASN A 60 -7.33 -18.17 -15.19
CA ASN A 60 -8.62 -17.95 -15.85
C ASN A 60 -9.67 -17.43 -14.86
N VAL A 61 -9.63 -17.94 -13.62
CA VAL A 61 -10.49 -17.52 -12.52
C VAL A 61 -10.11 -16.10 -12.05
N ILE A 62 -8.84 -15.89 -11.68
CA ILE A 62 -8.40 -14.57 -11.17
C ILE A 62 -8.31 -13.51 -12.28
N GLY A 63 -8.09 -13.94 -13.53
CA GLY A 63 -7.93 -13.08 -14.69
C GLY A 63 -6.47 -12.82 -15.06
N LYS A 64 -6.18 -12.84 -16.37
CA LYS A 64 -4.83 -12.82 -16.95
C LYS A 64 -3.99 -11.59 -16.54
N GLN A 65 -4.62 -10.46 -16.29
CA GLN A 65 -3.93 -9.20 -15.97
C GLN A 65 -3.68 -9.03 -14.46
N LYS A 66 -4.48 -9.66 -13.60
CA LYS A 66 -4.41 -9.47 -12.14
C LYS A 66 -3.04 -9.80 -11.53
N PRO A 67 -2.36 -10.91 -11.90
CA PRO A 67 -1.01 -11.19 -11.38
C PRO A 67 -0.02 -10.07 -11.66
N LYS A 68 -0.06 -9.50 -12.88
CA LYS A 68 0.85 -8.43 -13.30
C LYS A 68 0.61 -7.18 -12.47
N ASP A 69 -0.64 -6.73 -12.34
CA ASP A 69 -0.99 -5.52 -11.58
C ASP A 69 -0.65 -5.65 -10.09
N CYS A 70 -0.92 -6.83 -9.50
CA CYS A 70 -0.59 -7.11 -8.11
C CYS A 70 0.91 -7.03 -7.88
N LEU A 71 1.70 -7.69 -8.74
CA LEU A 71 3.14 -7.74 -8.59
C LEU A 71 3.79 -6.37 -8.79
N LEU A 72 3.32 -5.58 -9.76
CA LEU A 72 3.78 -4.19 -9.95
C LEU A 72 3.54 -3.35 -8.70
N THR A 73 2.35 -3.47 -8.11
CA THR A 73 2.00 -2.73 -6.89
C THR A 73 2.87 -3.15 -5.71
N TRP A 74 3.07 -4.45 -5.50
CA TRP A 74 3.89 -4.94 -4.39
C TRP A 74 5.36 -4.62 -4.57
N ASN A 75 5.88 -4.71 -5.80
CA ASN A 75 7.26 -4.36 -6.09
C ASN A 75 7.51 -2.86 -5.88
N LYS A 76 6.55 -1.99 -6.24
CA LYS A 76 6.63 -0.56 -5.94
C LYS A 76 6.74 -0.30 -4.43
N ILE A 77 5.91 -0.95 -3.62
CA ILE A 77 5.96 -0.83 -2.15
C ILE A 77 7.30 -1.34 -1.62
N TYR A 78 7.75 -2.49 -2.12
CA TYR A 78 9.03 -3.09 -1.72
C TYR A 78 10.23 -2.18 -2.05
N ARG A 79 10.25 -1.55 -3.23
CA ARG A 79 11.32 -0.61 -3.61
C ARG A 79 11.34 0.64 -2.71
N LEU A 80 10.18 1.13 -2.29
CA LEU A 80 10.07 2.35 -1.47
C LEU A 80 10.31 2.12 0.03
N LYS A 81 9.85 0.99 0.57
CA LYS A 81 9.78 0.75 2.03
C LYS A 81 10.38 -0.60 2.45
N GLY A 82 10.96 -1.35 1.52
CA GLY A 82 11.45 -2.70 1.75
C GLY A 82 10.35 -3.69 2.14
N GLU A 83 10.77 -4.80 2.75
CA GLU A 83 9.87 -5.86 3.23
C GLU A 83 8.89 -5.36 4.29
N LYS A 84 9.32 -4.42 5.15
CA LYS A 84 8.49 -3.80 6.18
C LYS A 84 7.24 -3.14 5.58
N GLY A 85 7.37 -2.55 4.39
CA GLY A 85 6.25 -1.93 3.67
C GLY A 85 5.15 -2.92 3.27
N LEU A 86 5.48 -4.19 3.00
CA LEU A 86 4.50 -5.22 2.65
C LEU A 86 3.90 -5.92 3.87
N ARG A 87 4.62 -5.96 5.00
CA ARG A 87 4.12 -6.51 6.27
C ARG A 87 3.19 -5.57 7.02
N THR A 88 3.40 -4.26 6.85
CA THR A 88 2.67 -3.22 7.59
C THR A 88 1.35 -2.91 6.91
N GLU A 89 0.23 -3.10 7.63
CA GLU A 89 -1.09 -2.62 7.21
C GLU A 89 -1.23 -1.15 7.59
N THR A 90 -1.38 -0.28 6.60
CA THR A 90 -1.53 1.17 6.80
C THR A 90 -2.99 1.62 6.71
N ARG A 91 -3.92 0.77 6.24
CA ARG A 91 -5.34 1.11 6.22
C ARG A 91 -5.84 1.33 7.65
N GLY A 92 -6.58 2.43 7.85
CA GLY A 92 -7.08 2.83 9.16
C GLY A 92 -6.02 3.40 10.11
N LYS A 93 -4.73 3.40 9.74
CA LYS A 93 -3.65 3.97 10.57
C LYS A 93 -3.29 5.37 10.09
N GLY A 94 -3.79 6.37 10.80
CA GLY A 94 -3.10 7.63 11.12
C GLY A 94 -2.56 8.53 10.00
N GLY A 95 -2.97 8.36 8.74
CA GLY A 95 -2.59 9.25 7.63
C GLY A 95 -3.72 10.18 7.17
N GLY A 96 -4.85 10.19 7.89
CA GLY A 96 -5.99 11.05 7.59
C GLY A 96 -5.88 12.41 8.28
N ARG A 97 -6.87 13.27 8.04
CA ARG A 97 -7.02 14.54 8.75
C ARG A 97 -6.87 14.34 10.25
N VAL A 98 -5.99 15.11 10.88
CA VAL A 98 -5.79 15.11 12.33
C VAL A 98 -7.15 15.32 12.99
N LYS A 99 -7.53 14.44 13.92
CA LYS A 99 -8.77 14.61 14.70
C LYS A 99 -8.55 15.77 15.65
N THR A 100 -9.18 16.92 15.40
CA THR A 100 -9.08 18.11 16.24
C THR A 100 -10.08 18.12 17.41
N LYS A 101 -10.95 17.11 17.52
CA LYS A 101 -11.95 17.00 18.59
C LYS A 101 -11.40 16.15 19.75
N ASN A 102 -11.63 16.60 20.98
CA ASN A 102 -11.27 15.94 22.24
C ASN A 102 -9.76 15.76 22.49
N LEU A 103 -8.91 16.70 22.04
CA LEU A 103 -7.50 16.70 22.47
C LEU A 103 -7.38 17.13 23.94
N THR A 104 -6.48 16.47 24.65
CA THR A 104 -5.99 16.97 25.93
C THR A 104 -5.20 18.27 25.74
N ASP A 105 -5.09 19.08 26.78
CA ASP A 105 -4.40 20.37 26.66
C ASP A 105 -2.91 20.22 26.32
N ALA A 106 -2.27 19.14 26.81
CA ALA A 106 -0.90 18.80 26.44
C ALA A 106 -0.76 18.48 24.94
N GLU A 107 -1.71 17.74 24.35
CA GLU A 107 -1.69 17.44 22.92
C GLU A 107 -1.99 18.68 22.07
N LYS A 108 -2.84 19.60 22.55
CA LYS A 108 -3.08 20.90 21.89
C LYS A 108 -1.83 21.75 21.87
N ILE A 109 -1.11 21.84 23.00
CA ILE A 109 0.15 22.60 23.09
C ILE A 109 1.15 22.06 22.08
N LYS A 110 1.39 20.74 22.10
CA LYS A 110 2.32 20.10 21.17
C LYS A 110 1.94 20.33 19.70
N TRP A 111 0.65 20.32 19.40
CA TRP A 111 0.15 20.62 18.05
C TRP A 111 0.41 22.09 17.66
N MET A 112 0.11 23.04 18.55
CA MET A 112 0.37 24.46 18.31
C MET A 112 1.86 24.77 18.14
N GLU A 113 2.72 24.14 18.94
CA GLU A 113 4.18 24.28 18.82
C GLU A 113 4.68 23.80 17.46
N ALA A 114 4.19 22.64 17.00
CA ALA A 114 4.52 22.11 15.68
C ALA A 114 4.03 23.03 14.54
N GLU A 115 2.82 23.58 14.68
CA GLU A 115 2.25 24.53 13.73
C GLU A 115 3.08 25.83 13.65
N ILE A 116 3.45 26.40 14.81
CA ILE A 116 4.31 27.60 14.87
C ILE A 116 5.66 27.34 14.21
N ALA A 117 6.29 26.19 14.48
CA ALA A 117 7.57 25.84 13.87
C ALA A 117 7.46 25.71 12.35
N TYR A 118 6.39 25.07 11.85
CA TYR A 118 6.12 24.94 10.43
C TYR A 118 5.92 26.31 9.76
N LEU A 119 5.06 27.17 10.33
CA LEU A 119 4.79 28.51 9.80
C LEU A 119 6.04 29.41 9.79
N LYS A 120 6.90 29.30 10.80
CA LYS A 120 8.18 30.01 10.83
C LYS A 120 9.09 29.56 9.69
N ALA A 121 9.23 28.25 9.48
CA ALA A 121 10.05 27.71 8.38
C ALA A 121 9.51 28.13 7.01
N GLU A 122 8.18 28.16 6.83
CA GLU A 122 7.55 28.62 5.60
C GLU A 122 7.78 30.12 5.36
N ASN A 123 7.64 30.96 6.39
CA ASN A 123 7.95 32.39 6.30
C ASN A 123 9.42 32.66 5.95
N ASP A 124 10.35 31.95 6.59
CA ASP A 124 11.79 32.09 6.28
C ASP A 124 12.09 31.69 4.83
N PHE A 125 11.45 30.63 4.34
CA PHE A 125 11.56 30.21 2.95
C PHE A 125 11.01 31.27 1.99
N LEU A 126 9.83 31.82 2.27
CA LEU A 126 9.22 32.89 1.46
C LEU A 126 10.06 34.17 1.48
N ALA A 127 10.64 34.54 2.62
CA ALA A 127 11.53 35.69 2.74
C ALA A 127 12.76 35.52 1.84
N LYS A 128 13.39 34.33 1.84
CA LYS A 128 14.51 34.00 0.94
C LYS A 128 14.13 34.07 -0.54
N LEU A 129 12.93 33.61 -0.90
CA LEU A 129 12.44 33.71 -2.29
C LEU A 129 12.19 35.17 -2.71
N ARG A 130 11.68 36.02 -1.81
CA ARG A 130 11.47 37.44 -2.09
C ARG A 130 12.80 38.17 -2.27
N ALA A 131 13.78 37.92 -1.41
CA ALA A 131 15.12 38.50 -1.52
C ALA A 131 15.77 38.19 -2.89
N LYS A 132 15.70 36.92 -3.33
CA LYS A 132 16.22 36.48 -4.65
C LYS A 132 15.49 37.06 -5.87
N ARG A 133 14.28 37.60 -5.70
CA ARG A 133 13.52 38.26 -6.79
C ARG A 133 13.77 39.76 -6.86
N ALA A 134 14.36 40.34 -5.82
CA ALA A 134 14.69 41.75 -5.74
C ALA A 134 16.13 42.06 -6.17
N GLU A 135 16.96 41.02 -6.36
CA GLU A 135 18.24 41.04 -7.08
C GLU A 135 18.01 40.96 -8.59
#